data_AF-A0A2R6G6Q6-F1
#
_entry.id   AF-A0A2R6G6Q6-F1
#
_cell.length_a   1.000
_cell.length_b   1.000
_cell.length_c   1.000
_cell.angle_alpha   90.00
_cell.angle_beta   90.00
_cell.angle_gamma   90.00
#
_symmetry.space_group_name_H-M   'P 1'
#
loop_
_entity.id
_entity.type
_entity.pdbx_description
1 polymer ?
#
loop_
_entity_poly.entity_id
_entity_poly.type
_entity_poly.pdbx_seq_one_letter_code
_entity_poly.pdbx_strand_id
1 'polypeptide(L)'
;MDDVARAFVPGHVTGFFTVERDEDPTRTGSTGAGVTLTDGVTVEVRPAAETTIRLNGEDVEMGAVERVLDALSVRATVEGETPLPLGAGFGVSGAMALGTALAANELFETALSENELVTVAHGAEVQAGTGLGDVVAQARGGVPIRLEPGGPHHGKLDAVPARGRIEYVSFGGLDTGEVIEGDVEHLDRPGEEALSEVVRKPTVEQVLYASRRFAREVGLLTEDVRAAIRDVSDDGGEASMAMLGDTVFALGTGLSDAGYDPEVTGIHPGGATLR
;
A
#
# COMPACT_ATOMS: atom_id res chain seq x y z
N MET A 1 -24.72 7.83 -23.04
CA MET A 1 -23.56 8.22 -22.23
C MET A 1 -23.03 6.92 -21.71
N ASP A 2 -21.77 6.61 -21.98
CA ASP A 2 -21.19 5.38 -21.44
C ASP A 2 -21.01 5.64 -19.95
N ASP A 3 -21.86 5.01 -19.13
CA ASP A 3 -21.82 5.17 -17.68
C ASP A 3 -20.43 4.76 -17.19
N VAL A 4 -19.75 5.66 -16.50
CA VAL A 4 -18.39 5.49 -16.02
C VAL A 4 -18.26 6.14 -14.66
N ALA A 5 -17.62 5.44 -13.73
CA ALA A 5 -17.25 5.98 -12.43
C ALA A 5 -15.74 5.85 -12.25
N ARG A 6 -15.17 6.80 -11.50
CA ARG A 6 -13.73 6.86 -11.25
C ARG A 6 -13.46 7.01 -9.76
N ALA A 7 -12.37 6.40 -9.31
CA ALA A 7 -11.82 6.59 -7.99
C ALA A 7 -10.32 6.79 -8.08
N PHE A 8 -9.76 7.59 -7.17
CA PHE A 8 -8.33 7.67 -6.96
C PHE A 8 -7.97 7.05 -5.63
N VAL A 9 -6.91 6.25 -5.62
CA VAL A 9 -6.36 5.62 -4.43
C VAL A 9 -4.87 5.95 -4.35
N PRO A 10 -4.38 6.53 -3.24
CA PRO A 10 -2.96 6.84 -3.11
C PRO A 10 -2.12 5.55 -3.14
N GLY A 11 -0.89 5.63 -3.66
CA GLY A 11 0.10 4.58 -3.43
C GLY A 11 0.40 4.47 -1.94
N HIS A 12 0.82 3.29 -1.50
CA HIS A 12 1.20 3.08 -0.10
C HIS A 12 2.52 2.34 -0.03
N VAL A 13 3.45 2.90 0.74
CA VAL A 13 4.73 2.28 1.07
C VAL A 13 4.66 1.82 2.51
N THR A 14 4.65 0.51 2.72
CA THR A 14 4.83 -0.08 4.06
C THR A 14 6.31 0.06 4.45
N GLY A 15 6.57 0.56 5.65
CA GLY A 15 7.93 0.69 6.17
C GLY A 15 8.35 -0.46 7.08
N PHE A 16 7.44 -0.98 7.90
CA PHE A 16 7.62 -2.20 8.69
C PHE A 16 6.26 -2.78 9.02
N PHE A 17 6.22 -4.06 9.39
CA PHE A 17 4.96 -4.74 9.67
C PHE A 17 5.15 -5.99 10.54
N THR A 18 4.05 -6.46 11.12
CA THR A 18 3.87 -7.84 11.59
C THR A 18 2.74 -8.49 10.80
N VAL A 19 2.61 -9.81 10.88
CA VAL A 19 1.54 -10.55 10.19
C VAL A 19 0.67 -11.27 11.20
N GLU A 20 -0.63 -11.03 11.17
CA GLU A 20 -1.60 -11.77 11.98
C GLU A 20 -2.65 -12.42 11.08
N ARG A 21 -2.75 -13.74 11.17
CA ARG A 21 -3.66 -14.56 10.37
C ARG A 21 -4.85 -15.01 11.21
N ASP A 22 -6.02 -15.00 10.58
CA ASP A 22 -7.29 -15.46 11.13
C ASP A 22 -8.03 -16.26 10.04
N GLU A 23 -8.96 -17.12 10.42
CA GLU A 23 -9.79 -17.84 9.46
C GLU A 23 -10.73 -16.89 8.69
N ASP A 24 -11.11 -15.78 9.32
CA ASP A 24 -11.85 -14.69 8.69
C ASP A 24 -10.88 -13.73 7.97
N PRO A 25 -10.99 -13.56 6.64
CA PRO A 25 -10.12 -12.67 5.89
C PRO A 25 -10.28 -11.19 6.29
N THR A 26 -11.40 -10.80 6.90
CA THR A 26 -11.61 -9.43 7.39
C THR A 26 -10.89 -9.16 8.70
N ARG A 27 -10.53 -10.21 9.45
CA ARG A 27 -9.77 -10.16 10.71
C ARG A 27 -8.27 -10.31 10.46
N THR A 28 -7.89 -11.10 9.46
CA THR A 28 -6.50 -11.20 8.99
C THR A 28 -5.97 -9.83 8.57
N GLY A 29 -4.72 -9.53 8.94
CA GLY A 29 -4.07 -8.30 8.52
C GLY A 29 -2.68 -8.13 9.10
N SER A 30 -2.22 -6.88 9.14
CA SER A 30 -0.89 -6.54 9.66
C SER A 30 -0.97 -5.37 10.64
N THR A 31 -0.11 -5.38 11.65
CA THR A 31 0.28 -4.14 12.34
C THR A 31 1.46 -3.48 11.62
N GLY A 32 1.81 -2.24 11.94
CA GLY A 32 2.97 -1.57 11.36
C GLY A 32 2.73 -0.11 11.00
N ALA A 33 3.63 0.48 10.23
CA ALA A 33 3.46 1.84 9.75
C ALA A 33 4.02 2.03 8.34
N GLY A 34 3.51 3.04 7.65
CA GLY A 34 3.88 3.35 6.28
C GLY A 34 3.53 4.78 5.89
N VAL A 35 3.70 5.10 4.61
CA VAL A 35 3.43 6.42 4.05
C VAL A 35 2.58 6.25 2.80
N THR A 36 1.47 6.98 2.72
CA THR A 36 0.69 7.09 1.49
C THR A 36 1.23 8.23 0.61
N LEU A 37 1.25 8.00 -0.70
CA LEU A 37 1.88 8.88 -1.68
C LEU A 37 0.84 9.62 -2.51
N THR A 38 1.19 10.82 -2.96
CA THR A 38 0.34 11.59 -3.90
C THR A 38 0.32 10.95 -5.29
N ASP A 39 1.35 10.20 -5.62
CA ASP A 39 1.28 9.22 -6.71
C ASP A 39 0.42 8.04 -6.27
N GLY A 40 -0.43 7.57 -7.16
CA GLY A 40 -1.41 6.54 -6.85
C GLY A 40 -2.08 6.03 -8.11
N VAL A 41 -3.14 5.26 -7.92
CA VAL A 41 -3.89 4.63 -9.00
C VAL A 41 -5.19 5.38 -9.21
N THR A 42 -5.45 5.81 -10.43
CA THR A 42 -6.81 6.21 -10.85
C THR A 42 -7.48 4.98 -11.45
N VAL A 43 -8.54 4.51 -10.82
CA VAL A 43 -9.33 3.36 -11.28
C VAL A 43 -10.60 3.86 -11.94
N GLU A 44 -10.86 3.37 -13.14
CA GLU A 44 -12.05 3.65 -13.91
C GLU A 44 -12.84 2.35 -14.13
N VAL A 45 -14.14 2.41 -13.86
CA VAL A 45 -15.04 1.25 -13.99
C VAL A 45 -16.12 1.58 -15.01
N ARG A 46 -16.37 0.64 -15.93
CA ARG A 46 -17.47 0.69 -16.91
C ARG A 46 -18.28 -0.60 -16.89
N PRO A 47 -19.61 -0.56 -17.09
CA PRO A 47 -20.40 -1.78 -17.22
C PRO A 47 -19.93 -2.62 -18.40
N ALA A 48 -19.84 -3.92 -18.21
CA ALA A 48 -19.47 -4.85 -19.27
C ALA A 48 -20.19 -6.19 -19.13
N ALA A 49 -20.35 -6.92 -20.23
CA ALA A 49 -20.93 -8.26 -20.21
C ALA A 49 -20.00 -9.28 -19.53
N GLU A 50 -18.69 -9.06 -19.65
CA GLU A 50 -17.61 -9.87 -19.09
C GLU A 50 -16.64 -8.98 -18.33
N THR A 51 -16.02 -9.52 -17.28
CA THR A 51 -15.01 -8.80 -16.51
C THR A 51 -13.72 -8.71 -17.30
N THR A 52 -13.11 -7.53 -17.35
CA THR A 52 -11.78 -7.31 -17.94
C THR A 52 -11.03 -6.33 -17.06
N ILE A 53 -9.78 -6.62 -16.75
CA ILE A 53 -8.96 -5.78 -15.87
C ILE A 53 -7.72 -5.38 -16.64
N ARG A 54 -7.44 -4.08 -16.62
CA ARG A 54 -6.29 -3.47 -17.28
C ARG A 54 -5.54 -2.55 -16.35
N LEU A 55 -4.23 -2.50 -16.53
CA LEU A 55 -3.36 -1.55 -15.86
C LEU A 55 -2.47 -0.90 -16.91
N ASN A 56 -2.52 0.43 -17.00
CA ASN A 56 -1.78 1.23 -17.97
C ASN A 56 -2.00 0.75 -19.43
N GLY A 57 -3.22 0.34 -19.77
CA GLY A 57 -3.59 -0.14 -21.09
C GLY A 57 -3.22 -1.59 -21.41
N GLU A 58 -2.61 -2.33 -20.48
CA GLU A 58 -2.28 -3.75 -20.64
C GLU A 58 -3.27 -4.63 -19.86
N ASP A 59 -3.72 -5.74 -20.47
CA ASP A 59 -4.57 -6.72 -19.77
C ASP A 59 -3.76 -7.42 -18.66
N VAL A 60 -4.32 -7.49 -17.46
CA VAL A 60 -3.67 -8.07 -16.28
C VAL A 60 -4.62 -8.98 -15.52
N GLU A 61 -4.06 -10.03 -14.89
CA GLU A 61 -4.80 -10.85 -13.93
C GLU A 61 -4.60 -10.27 -12.53
N MET A 62 -5.70 -9.88 -11.86
CA MET A 62 -5.68 -9.33 -10.51
C MET A 62 -6.82 -9.94 -9.69
N GLY A 63 -6.54 -11.05 -9.03
CA GLY A 63 -7.54 -11.81 -8.25
C GLY A 63 -8.24 -10.97 -7.18
N ALA A 64 -7.58 -9.96 -6.61
CA ALA A 64 -8.23 -9.04 -5.66
C ALA A 64 -9.33 -8.20 -6.33
N VAL A 65 -9.12 -7.69 -7.53
CA VAL A 65 -10.14 -6.92 -8.28
C VAL A 65 -11.31 -7.81 -8.69
N GLU A 66 -11.03 -9.03 -9.15
CA GLU A 66 -12.07 -10.02 -9.49
C GLU A 66 -12.96 -10.32 -8.28
N ARG A 67 -12.34 -10.59 -7.12
CA ARG A 67 -13.05 -10.86 -5.86
C ARG A 67 -13.90 -9.67 -5.41
N VAL A 68 -13.44 -8.43 -5.61
CA VAL A 68 -14.26 -7.23 -5.32
C VAL A 68 -15.50 -7.20 -6.20
N LEU A 69 -15.36 -7.40 -7.52
CA LEU A 69 -16.51 -7.40 -8.44
C LEU A 69 -17.49 -8.54 -8.13
N ASP A 70 -16.97 -9.73 -7.80
CA ASP A 70 -17.78 -10.88 -7.38
C ASP A 70 -18.55 -10.59 -6.07
N ALA A 71 -17.89 -10.01 -5.07
CA ALA A 71 -18.52 -9.62 -3.80
C ALA A 71 -19.64 -8.60 -3.99
N LEU A 72 -19.47 -7.67 -4.93
CA LEU A 72 -20.49 -6.69 -5.32
C LEU A 72 -21.54 -7.28 -6.30
N SER A 73 -21.34 -8.50 -6.79
CA SER A 73 -22.21 -9.17 -7.77
C SER A 73 -22.39 -8.38 -9.08
N VAL A 74 -21.32 -7.74 -9.56
CA VAL A 74 -21.31 -6.92 -10.79
C VAL A 74 -20.27 -7.41 -11.80
N ARG A 75 -20.42 -6.99 -13.06
CA ARG A 75 -19.43 -7.23 -14.12
C ARG A 75 -19.05 -5.92 -14.78
N ALA A 76 -17.76 -5.71 -14.93
CA ALA A 76 -17.23 -4.45 -15.41
C ALA A 76 -15.89 -4.60 -16.12
N THR A 77 -15.60 -3.65 -17.00
CA THR A 77 -14.23 -3.35 -17.40
C THR A 77 -13.63 -2.40 -16.38
N VAL A 78 -12.50 -2.78 -15.80
CA VAL A 78 -11.71 -2.00 -14.84
C VAL A 78 -10.41 -1.58 -15.51
N GLU A 79 -10.15 -0.28 -15.58
CA GLU A 79 -8.89 0.28 -16.09
C GLU A 79 -8.21 1.06 -14.97
N GLY A 80 -6.98 0.68 -14.64
CA GLY A 80 -6.12 1.41 -13.72
C GLY A 80 -5.07 2.21 -14.47
N GLU A 81 -4.89 3.47 -14.12
CA GLU A 81 -3.76 4.30 -14.57
C GLU A 81 -2.90 4.71 -13.38
N THR A 82 -1.59 4.46 -13.46
CA THR A 82 -0.64 4.76 -12.38
C THR A 82 0.78 5.00 -12.88
N PRO A 83 1.53 5.96 -12.31
CA PRO A 83 2.97 6.07 -12.52
C PRO A 83 3.77 5.06 -11.68
N LEU A 84 3.14 4.39 -10.72
CA LEU A 84 3.82 3.49 -9.78
C LEU A 84 4.06 2.12 -10.41
N PRO A 85 5.29 1.56 -10.31
CA PRO A 85 5.57 0.23 -10.83
C PRO A 85 4.82 -0.86 -10.04
N LEU A 86 4.22 -1.80 -10.77
CA LEU A 86 3.56 -2.97 -10.19
C LEU A 86 4.61 -3.90 -9.55
N GLY A 87 4.30 -4.45 -8.37
CA GLY A 87 5.20 -5.36 -7.65
C GLY A 87 6.40 -4.70 -6.95
N ALA A 88 6.46 -3.36 -6.96
CA ALA A 88 7.59 -2.61 -6.40
C ALA A 88 7.35 -2.05 -4.97
N GLY A 89 6.38 -2.62 -4.23
CA GLY A 89 6.11 -2.24 -2.83
C GLY A 89 5.22 -1.00 -2.63
N PHE A 90 4.46 -0.60 -3.66
CA PHE A 90 3.59 0.59 -3.63
C PHE A 90 2.09 0.30 -3.39
N GLY A 91 1.72 -0.96 -3.15
CA GLY A 91 0.33 -1.35 -2.90
C GLY A 91 -0.60 -1.15 -4.10
N VAL A 92 -0.11 -1.30 -5.34
CA VAL A 92 -0.92 -1.10 -6.57
C VAL A 92 -2.10 -2.06 -6.63
N SER A 93 -1.94 -3.32 -6.19
CA SER A 93 -3.04 -4.30 -6.14
C SER A 93 -4.17 -3.85 -5.20
N GLY A 94 -3.82 -3.49 -3.96
CA GLY A 94 -4.77 -2.94 -2.99
C GLY A 94 -5.44 -1.64 -3.49
N ALA A 95 -4.69 -0.79 -4.20
CA ALA A 95 -5.24 0.42 -4.80
C ALA A 95 -6.25 0.14 -5.91
N MET A 96 -5.96 -0.85 -6.76
CA MET A 96 -6.89 -1.33 -7.79
C MET A 96 -8.16 -1.92 -7.16
N ALA A 97 -8.02 -2.76 -6.12
CA ALA A 97 -9.15 -3.36 -5.42
C ALA A 97 -10.05 -2.31 -4.74
N LEU A 98 -9.46 -1.38 -3.97
CA LEU A 98 -10.20 -0.33 -3.29
C LEU A 98 -10.84 0.66 -4.27
N GLY A 99 -10.12 1.07 -5.31
CA GLY A 99 -10.64 1.96 -6.35
C GLY A 99 -11.80 1.32 -7.11
N THR A 100 -11.69 0.01 -7.39
CA THR A 100 -12.79 -0.77 -8.00
C THR A 100 -14.00 -0.80 -7.09
N ALA A 101 -13.83 -1.09 -5.79
CA ALA A 101 -14.94 -1.14 -4.84
C ALA A 101 -15.69 0.20 -4.79
N LEU A 102 -14.97 1.31 -4.69
CA LEU A 102 -15.54 2.66 -4.66
C LEU A 102 -16.28 3.00 -5.96
N ALA A 103 -15.59 2.87 -7.10
CA ALA A 103 -16.15 3.24 -8.40
C ALA A 103 -17.31 2.32 -8.82
N ALA A 104 -17.22 1.01 -8.56
CA ALA A 104 -18.33 0.08 -8.83
C ALA A 104 -19.55 0.39 -7.94
N ASN A 105 -19.35 0.76 -6.67
CA ASN A 105 -20.46 1.13 -5.80
C ASN A 105 -21.21 2.36 -6.28
N GLU A 106 -20.50 3.38 -6.79
CA GLU A 106 -21.11 4.56 -7.42
C GLU A 106 -21.83 4.19 -8.71
N LEU A 107 -21.17 3.44 -9.59
CA LEU A 107 -21.68 3.10 -10.92
C LEU A 107 -22.91 2.19 -10.89
N PHE A 108 -22.92 1.20 -10.01
CA PHE A 108 -23.98 0.19 -9.93
C PHE A 108 -24.96 0.46 -8.77
N GLU A 109 -24.82 1.60 -8.09
CA GLU A 109 -25.70 2.05 -7.02
C GLU A 109 -25.91 1.00 -5.91
N THR A 110 -24.86 0.25 -5.55
CA THR A 110 -24.94 -0.83 -4.55
C THR A 110 -25.16 -0.31 -3.12
N ALA A 111 -25.00 1.00 -2.92
CA ALA A 111 -25.34 1.74 -1.70
C ALA A 111 -24.66 1.23 -0.41
N LEU A 112 -23.41 0.75 -0.53
CA LEU A 112 -22.56 0.37 0.59
C LEU A 112 -21.85 1.59 1.18
N SER A 113 -21.60 1.55 2.49
CA SER A 113 -20.81 2.55 3.20
C SER A 113 -19.32 2.40 2.92
N GLU A 114 -18.54 3.46 3.18
CA GLU A 114 -17.09 3.45 2.99
C GLU A 114 -16.40 2.29 3.72
N ASN A 115 -16.74 2.04 4.99
CA ASN A 115 -16.16 0.93 5.75
C ASN A 115 -16.52 -0.44 5.17
N GLU A 116 -17.71 -0.62 4.61
CA GLU A 116 -18.09 -1.85 3.92
C GLU A 116 -17.25 -2.05 2.65
N LEU A 117 -17.05 -1.00 1.86
CA LEU A 117 -16.23 -1.04 0.64
C LEU A 117 -14.75 -1.32 0.94
N VAL A 118 -14.20 -0.67 1.97
CA VAL A 118 -12.84 -0.94 2.45
C VAL A 118 -12.73 -2.37 2.98
N THR A 119 -13.75 -2.89 3.67
CA THR A 119 -13.77 -4.29 4.14
C THR A 119 -13.80 -5.28 2.99
N VAL A 120 -14.60 -5.02 1.94
CA VAL A 120 -14.65 -5.85 0.72
C VAL A 120 -13.28 -5.88 0.03
N ALA A 121 -12.67 -4.71 -0.20
CA ALA A 121 -11.36 -4.63 -0.84
C ALA A 121 -10.25 -5.27 0.00
N HIS A 122 -10.27 -5.09 1.33
CA HIS A 122 -9.30 -5.69 2.24
C HIS A 122 -9.41 -7.22 2.23
N GLY A 123 -10.63 -7.75 2.38
CA GLY A 123 -10.87 -9.20 2.35
C GLY A 123 -10.44 -9.81 1.00
N ALA A 124 -10.68 -9.10 -0.10
CA ALA A 124 -10.26 -9.53 -1.43
C ALA A 124 -8.73 -9.62 -1.58
N GLU A 125 -7.96 -8.65 -1.08
CA GLU A 125 -6.50 -8.68 -1.06
C GLU A 125 -5.96 -9.84 -0.20
N VAL A 126 -6.53 -10.02 0.99
CA VAL A 126 -6.15 -11.12 1.89
C VAL A 126 -6.39 -12.48 1.21
N GLN A 127 -7.57 -12.67 0.60
CA GLN A 127 -7.92 -13.91 -0.09
C GLN A 127 -7.12 -14.14 -1.38
N ALA A 128 -6.57 -13.08 -1.97
CA ALA A 128 -5.68 -13.17 -3.12
C ALA A 128 -4.20 -13.36 -2.73
N GLY A 129 -3.86 -13.25 -1.44
CA GLY A 129 -2.48 -13.37 -0.95
C GLY A 129 -1.58 -12.18 -1.32
N THR A 130 -2.15 -11.05 -1.75
CA THR A 130 -1.42 -9.92 -2.34
C THR A 130 -1.17 -8.77 -1.37
N GLY A 131 -1.91 -8.70 -0.25
CA GLY A 131 -1.75 -7.62 0.71
C GLY A 131 -2.49 -7.84 2.03
N LEU A 132 -1.93 -7.28 3.11
CA LEU A 132 -2.48 -7.40 4.48
C LEU A 132 -2.80 -6.07 5.16
N GLY A 133 -2.42 -4.95 4.54
CA GLY A 133 -2.61 -3.65 5.18
C GLY A 133 -2.48 -2.45 4.27
N ASP A 134 -2.36 -2.63 2.95
CA ASP A 134 -2.33 -1.52 2.00
C ASP A 134 -3.71 -0.88 1.86
N VAL A 135 -4.78 -1.68 1.67
CA VAL A 135 -6.15 -1.16 1.51
C VAL A 135 -6.57 -0.24 2.66
N VAL A 136 -6.36 -0.68 3.91
CA VAL A 136 -6.74 0.12 5.09
C VAL A 136 -5.86 1.37 5.24
N ALA A 137 -4.58 1.29 4.86
CA ALA A 137 -3.67 2.42 4.86
C ALA A 137 -4.04 3.45 3.78
N GLN A 138 -4.38 2.98 2.59
CA GLN A 138 -4.80 3.80 1.44
C GLN A 138 -6.17 4.43 1.66
N ALA A 139 -7.10 3.73 2.30
CA ALA A 139 -8.39 4.28 2.72
C ALA A 139 -8.22 5.39 3.76
N ARG A 140 -7.22 5.29 4.64
CA ARG A 140 -6.95 6.32 5.67
C ARG A 140 -6.19 7.52 5.12
N GLY A 141 -5.15 7.29 4.30
CA GLY A 141 -4.22 8.32 3.86
C GLY A 141 -3.07 8.64 4.82
N GLY A 142 -2.37 9.74 4.56
CA GLY A 142 -1.24 10.29 5.31
C GLY A 142 -0.13 9.28 5.65
N VAL A 143 0.21 9.19 6.94
CA VAL A 143 1.25 8.30 7.48
C VAL A 143 0.59 7.34 8.48
N PRO A 144 -0.08 6.29 8.00
CA PRO A 144 -0.88 5.40 8.85
C PRO A 144 0.00 4.57 9.79
N ILE A 145 -0.52 4.35 11.00
CA ILE A 145 0.00 3.41 12.00
C ILE A 145 -1.11 2.39 12.25
N ARG A 146 -0.89 1.14 11.85
CA ARG A 146 -1.78 0.00 12.09
C ARG A 146 -1.45 -0.56 13.48
N LEU A 147 -2.31 -0.25 14.46
CA LEU A 147 -2.16 -0.65 15.86
C LEU A 147 -2.73 -2.04 16.14
N GLU A 148 -3.83 -2.39 15.47
CA GLU A 148 -4.46 -3.71 15.54
C GLU A 148 -4.75 -4.17 14.09
N PRO A 149 -4.58 -5.46 13.76
CA PRO A 149 -4.73 -5.97 12.39
C PRO A 149 -6.20 -6.11 11.98
N GLY A 150 -6.41 -6.17 10.67
CA GLY A 150 -7.72 -6.41 10.05
C GLY A 150 -8.33 -5.18 9.40
N GLY A 151 -9.49 -5.37 8.77
CA GLY A 151 -10.28 -4.32 8.15
C GLY A 151 -11.00 -3.40 9.16
N PRO A 152 -11.78 -2.40 8.72
CA PRO A 152 -12.39 -1.35 9.56
C PRO A 152 -13.18 -1.78 10.82
N HIS A 153 -13.67 -3.02 10.89
CA HIS A 153 -14.41 -3.56 12.05
C HIS A 153 -13.53 -4.30 13.07
N HIS A 154 -12.28 -4.57 12.73
CA HIS A 154 -11.36 -5.40 13.52
C HIS A 154 -10.04 -4.68 13.77
N GLY A 155 -9.51 -4.02 12.75
CA GLY A 155 -8.29 -3.26 12.85
C GLY A 155 -8.47 -1.91 13.52
N LYS A 156 -7.34 -1.38 14.00
CA LYS A 156 -7.27 -0.06 14.62
C LYS A 156 -6.15 0.73 13.97
N LEU A 157 -6.51 1.90 13.46
CA LEU A 157 -5.58 2.83 12.84
C LEU A 157 -5.35 4.04 13.73
N ASP A 158 -4.11 4.50 13.77
CA ASP A 158 -3.70 5.84 14.16
C ASP A 158 -2.82 6.41 13.03
N ALA A 159 -2.18 7.56 13.23
CA ALA A 159 -1.26 8.09 12.25
C ALA A 159 -0.34 9.18 12.79
N VAL A 160 0.76 9.37 12.07
CA VAL A 160 1.58 10.58 12.23
C VAL A 160 0.85 11.76 11.55
N PRO A 161 0.59 12.88 12.26
CA PRO A 161 -0.03 14.07 11.70
C PRO A 161 0.99 14.90 10.91
N ALA A 162 1.45 14.37 9.77
CA ALA A 162 2.51 14.97 8.98
C ALA A 162 2.13 15.17 7.51
N ARG A 163 2.86 16.09 6.89
CA ARG A 163 2.97 16.28 5.45
C ARG A 163 4.45 16.35 5.12
N GLY A 164 4.81 16.02 3.89
CA GLY A 164 6.21 16.01 3.50
C GLY A 164 6.38 15.67 2.04
N ARG A 165 7.55 16.01 1.53
CA ARG A 165 8.04 15.53 0.24
C ARG A 165 8.67 14.15 0.46
N ILE A 166 8.40 13.24 -0.46
CA ILE A 166 8.97 11.90 -0.52
C ILE A 166 9.66 11.76 -1.87
N GLU A 167 10.83 11.15 -1.87
CA GLU A 167 11.50 10.68 -3.09
C GLU A 167 11.53 9.17 -3.08
N TYR A 168 11.48 8.54 -4.25
CA TYR A 168 11.70 7.10 -4.36
C TYR A 168 12.47 6.73 -5.63
N VAL A 169 13.22 5.62 -5.54
CA VAL A 169 13.84 4.94 -6.67
C VAL A 169 13.46 3.48 -6.58
N SER A 170 12.93 2.93 -7.68
CA SER A 170 12.65 1.51 -7.80
C SER A 170 13.69 0.85 -8.71
N PHE A 171 14.31 -0.20 -8.21
CA PHE A 171 15.27 -1.04 -8.92
C PHE A 171 14.59 -2.29 -9.53
N GLY A 172 13.34 -2.57 -9.13
CA GLY A 172 12.55 -3.68 -9.65
C GLY A 172 11.42 -4.11 -8.70
N GLY A 173 10.77 -5.23 -9.05
CA GLY A 173 9.77 -5.87 -8.21
C GLY A 173 10.33 -7.05 -7.42
N LEU A 174 9.72 -7.35 -6.26
CA LEU A 174 9.94 -8.58 -5.50
C LEU A 174 8.64 -9.39 -5.47
N ASP A 175 8.74 -10.72 -5.38
CA ASP A 175 7.55 -11.55 -5.19
C ASP A 175 7.03 -11.37 -3.76
N THR A 176 5.93 -10.60 -3.65
CA THR A 176 5.29 -10.26 -2.38
C THR A 176 4.64 -11.48 -1.73
N GLY A 177 4.13 -12.42 -2.54
CA GLY A 177 3.41 -13.61 -2.06
C GLY A 177 4.32 -14.57 -1.31
N GLU A 178 5.53 -14.80 -1.81
CA GLU A 178 6.50 -15.72 -1.18
C GLU A 178 6.86 -15.29 0.26
N VAL A 179 6.92 -13.98 0.54
CA VAL A 179 7.23 -13.46 1.87
C VAL A 179 6.00 -13.53 2.79
N ILE A 180 4.81 -13.20 2.28
CA ILE A 180 3.57 -13.20 3.07
C ILE A 180 3.11 -14.62 3.38
N GLU A 181 3.32 -15.60 2.51
CA GLU A 181 2.93 -17.00 2.72
C GLU A 181 4.00 -17.81 3.46
N GLY A 182 5.23 -17.28 3.57
CA GLY A 182 6.36 -17.91 4.23
C GLY A 182 6.32 -17.92 5.76
N ASP A 183 7.45 -18.32 6.35
CA ASP A 183 7.69 -18.25 7.79
C ASP A 183 7.85 -16.79 8.20
N VAL A 184 6.81 -16.22 8.80
CA VAL A 184 6.74 -14.82 9.24
C VAL A 184 7.16 -14.61 10.68
N GLU A 185 7.50 -15.66 11.45
CA GLU A 185 7.82 -15.53 12.88
C GLU A 185 9.06 -14.64 13.11
N HIS A 186 9.99 -14.64 12.15
CA HIS A 186 11.17 -13.78 12.19
C HIS A 186 10.84 -12.28 12.01
N LEU A 187 9.65 -11.93 11.53
CA LEU A 187 9.18 -10.55 11.35
C LEU A 187 8.54 -9.98 12.61
N ASP A 188 7.91 -10.81 13.43
CA ASP A 188 7.02 -10.36 14.50
C ASP A 188 7.74 -9.51 15.53
N ARG A 189 8.82 -10.03 16.15
CA ARG A 189 9.54 -9.28 17.17
C ARG A 189 10.14 -7.96 16.64
N PRO A 190 10.88 -7.92 15.51
CA PRO A 190 11.35 -6.66 14.94
C PRO A 190 10.21 -5.69 14.61
N GLY A 191 9.07 -6.20 14.11
CA GLY A 191 7.89 -5.40 13.78
C GLY A 191 7.21 -4.79 15.02
N GLU A 192 7.04 -5.57 16.09
CA GLU A 192 6.51 -5.11 17.37
C GLU A 192 7.41 -4.05 18.03
N GLU A 193 8.74 -4.26 18.00
CA GLU A 193 9.70 -3.29 18.49
C GLU A 193 9.62 -1.97 17.71
N ALA A 194 9.55 -2.05 16.37
CA ALA A 194 9.38 -0.90 15.49
C ALA A 194 8.06 -0.16 15.76
N LEU A 195 6.94 -0.88 15.93
CA LEU A 195 5.65 -0.29 16.25
C LEU A 195 5.69 0.45 17.60
N SER A 196 6.29 -0.18 18.61
CA SER A 196 6.47 0.42 19.94
C SER A 196 7.31 1.69 19.92
N GLU A 197 8.35 1.75 19.08
CA GLU A 197 9.14 2.97 18.86
C GLU A 197 8.31 4.09 18.22
N VAL A 198 7.56 3.79 17.16
CA VAL A 198 6.74 4.78 16.44
C VAL A 198 5.59 5.29 17.31
N VAL A 199 4.90 4.43 18.05
CA VAL A 199 3.81 4.84 18.96
C VAL A 199 4.33 5.76 20.08
N ARG A 200 5.55 5.53 20.58
CA ARG A 200 6.17 6.40 21.59
C ARG A 200 6.55 7.78 21.04
N LYS A 201 6.87 7.89 19.74
CA LYS A 201 7.26 9.14 19.09
C LYS A 201 6.73 9.17 17.65
N PRO A 202 5.44 9.50 17.45
CA PRO A 202 4.80 9.44 16.14
C PRO A 202 5.27 10.61 15.26
N THR A 203 6.38 10.40 14.56
CA THR A 203 7.02 11.35 13.63
C THR A 203 7.46 10.59 12.39
N VAL A 204 7.53 11.25 11.24
CA VAL A 204 7.85 10.57 9.97
C VAL A 204 9.28 10.03 10.01
N GLU A 205 10.20 10.80 10.61
CA GLU A 205 11.58 10.40 10.84
C GLU A 205 11.68 9.13 11.68
N GLN A 206 10.83 9.00 12.72
CA GLN A 206 10.79 7.78 13.53
C GLN A 206 10.25 6.58 12.74
N VAL A 207 9.27 6.80 11.85
CA VAL A 207 8.77 5.74 10.95
C VAL A 207 9.94 5.25 10.09
N LEU A 208 10.66 6.12 9.37
CA LEU A 208 11.77 5.69 8.51
C LEU A 208 12.92 5.06 9.27
N TYR A 209 13.26 5.58 10.45
CA TYR A 209 14.27 4.97 11.32
C TYR A 209 13.88 3.54 11.69
N ALA A 210 12.65 3.34 12.16
CA ALA A 210 12.13 2.04 12.54
C ALA A 210 12.06 1.09 11.33
N SER A 211 11.62 1.58 10.17
CA SER A 211 11.60 0.85 8.90
C SER A 211 12.99 0.37 8.48
N ARG A 212 13.99 1.25 8.52
CA ARG A 212 15.37 0.91 8.13
C ARG A 212 15.97 -0.14 9.08
N ARG A 213 15.70 0.01 10.38
CA ARG A 213 16.10 -0.96 11.39
C ARG A 213 15.45 -2.32 11.13
N PHE A 214 14.14 -2.34 10.93
CA PHE A 214 13.36 -3.54 10.62
C PHE A 214 13.93 -4.25 9.38
N ALA A 215 14.01 -3.55 8.24
CA ALA A 215 14.49 -4.09 6.96
C ALA A 215 15.84 -4.81 7.08
N ARG A 216 16.75 -4.23 7.87
CA ARG A 216 18.07 -4.80 8.14
C ARG A 216 18.00 -6.04 9.04
N GLU A 217 17.19 -6.00 10.10
CA GLU A 217 17.07 -7.10 11.06
C GLU A 217 16.41 -8.33 10.46
N VAL A 218 15.41 -8.14 9.60
CA VAL A 218 14.68 -9.24 8.93
C VAL A 218 15.34 -9.69 7.62
N GLY A 219 16.44 -9.05 7.21
CA GLY A 219 17.23 -9.49 6.05
C GLY A 219 16.60 -9.20 4.68
N LEU A 220 15.63 -8.29 4.59
CA LEU A 220 14.92 -7.98 3.34
C LEU A 220 15.73 -7.06 2.39
N LEU A 221 16.77 -6.40 2.89
CA LEU A 221 17.54 -5.44 2.09
C LEU A 221 18.33 -6.11 0.94
N THR A 222 17.99 -5.76 -0.29
CA THR A 222 18.79 -6.02 -1.49
C THR A 222 20.11 -5.23 -1.47
N GLU A 223 21.03 -5.55 -2.37
CA GLU A 223 22.31 -4.82 -2.46
C GLU A 223 22.10 -3.36 -2.87
N ASP A 224 21.28 -3.12 -3.89
CA ASP A 224 21.00 -1.77 -4.42
C ASP A 224 20.26 -0.88 -3.42
N VAL A 225 19.21 -1.40 -2.78
CA VAL A 225 18.48 -0.67 -1.73
C VAL A 225 19.40 -0.37 -0.54
N ARG A 226 20.26 -1.31 -0.15
CA ARG A 226 21.22 -1.09 0.94
C ARG A 226 22.25 -0.03 0.58
N ALA A 227 22.73 0.02 -0.67
CA ALA A 227 23.64 1.05 -1.14
C ALA A 227 22.97 2.42 -1.07
N ALA A 228 21.77 2.56 -1.66
CA ALA A 228 21.04 3.83 -1.66
C ALA A 228 20.73 4.36 -0.26
N ILE A 229 20.31 3.49 0.67
CA ILE A 229 20.07 3.91 2.06
C ILE A 229 21.35 4.45 2.72
N ARG A 230 22.51 3.85 2.44
CA ARG A 230 23.80 4.32 2.99
C ARG A 230 24.18 5.66 2.39
N ASP A 231 24.10 5.81 1.08
CA ASP A 231 24.46 7.05 0.40
C ASP A 231 23.60 8.22 0.91
N VAL A 232 22.28 8.01 1.06
CA VAL A 232 21.39 9.00 1.69
C VAL A 232 21.80 9.31 3.13
N SER A 233 22.19 8.30 3.90
CA SER A 233 22.61 8.50 5.31
C SER A 233 23.93 9.25 5.43
N ASP A 234 24.87 9.01 4.51
CA ASP A 234 26.19 9.65 4.48
C ASP A 234 26.07 11.15 4.18
N ASP A 235 25.04 11.55 3.42
CA ASP A 235 24.66 12.96 3.19
C ASP A 235 23.70 13.53 4.25
N GLY A 236 23.38 12.77 5.30
CA GLY A 236 22.59 13.20 6.45
C GLY A 236 21.08 13.17 6.23
N GLY A 237 20.60 12.50 5.17
CA GLY A 237 19.19 12.24 4.90
C GLY A 237 18.64 11.00 5.62
N GLU A 238 17.34 10.79 5.50
CA GLU A 238 16.64 9.61 6.02
C GLU A 238 15.98 8.83 4.88
N ALA A 239 16.33 7.56 4.75
CA ALA A 239 15.78 6.63 3.77
C ALA A 239 15.49 5.25 4.37
N SER A 240 14.58 4.53 3.72
CA SER A 240 14.28 3.13 4.00
C SER A 240 13.78 2.38 2.77
N MET A 241 13.66 1.06 2.88
CA MET A 241 13.09 0.20 1.86
C MET A 241 11.56 0.29 1.88
N ALA A 242 10.93 0.34 0.71
CA ALA A 242 9.51 0.03 0.61
C ALA A 242 9.35 -1.49 0.79
N MET A 243 8.75 -1.92 1.90
CA MET A 243 8.67 -3.34 2.24
C MET A 243 8.04 -4.15 1.11
N LEU A 244 8.67 -5.29 0.81
CA LEU A 244 8.26 -6.22 -0.26
C LEU A 244 8.42 -5.69 -1.69
N GLY A 245 9.22 -4.64 -1.89
CA GLY A 245 9.66 -4.18 -3.21
C GLY A 245 11.17 -3.88 -3.24
N ASP A 246 11.77 -3.92 -4.43
CA ASP A 246 13.17 -3.51 -4.61
C ASP A 246 13.23 -1.99 -4.82
N THR A 247 12.77 -1.26 -3.80
CA THR A 247 12.52 0.18 -3.86
C THR A 247 13.03 0.83 -2.59
N VAL A 248 13.74 1.96 -2.75
CA VAL A 248 14.10 2.87 -1.65
C VAL A 248 13.21 4.10 -1.70
N PHE A 249 12.78 4.58 -0.53
CA PHE A 249 12.13 5.87 -0.39
C PHE A 249 12.81 6.72 0.68
N ALA A 250 12.82 8.03 0.50
CA ALA A 250 13.50 8.99 1.36
C ALA A 250 12.65 10.22 1.68
N LEU A 251 12.95 10.87 2.80
CA LEU A 251 12.34 12.16 3.15
C LEU A 251 13.01 13.31 2.43
N GLY A 252 12.22 14.33 2.08
CA GLY A 252 12.75 15.56 1.54
C GLY A 252 13.44 15.29 0.21
N THR A 253 14.70 15.71 0.10
CA THR A 253 15.59 15.59 -1.07
C THR A 253 16.65 14.51 -0.90
N GLY A 254 16.48 13.59 0.06
CA GLY A 254 17.54 12.67 0.46
C GLY A 254 18.17 11.86 -0.69
N LEU A 255 17.37 11.37 -1.64
CA LEU A 255 17.88 10.59 -2.78
C LEU A 255 18.55 11.50 -3.82
N SER A 256 17.95 12.66 -4.11
CA SER A 256 18.55 13.66 -5.00
C SER A 256 19.90 14.17 -4.48
N ASP A 257 19.98 14.44 -3.17
CA ASP A 257 21.20 14.92 -2.52
C ASP A 257 22.31 13.86 -2.57
N ALA A 258 21.94 12.58 -2.46
CA ALA A 258 22.81 11.42 -2.65
C ALA A 258 23.19 11.10 -4.11
N GLY A 259 22.73 11.92 -5.07
CA GLY A 259 23.09 11.80 -6.48
C GLY A 259 22.26 10.79 -7.29
N TYR A 260 21.13 10.32 -6.76
CA TYR A 260 20.16 9.52 -7.52
C TYR A 260 19.26 10.43 -8.38
N ASP A 261 18.55 9.83 -9.33
CA ASP A 261 17.49 10.47 -10.12
C ASP A 261 16.12 9.91 -9.67
N PRO A 262 15.57 10.38 -8.54
CA PRO A 262 14.36 9.82 -7.96
C PRO A 262 13.10 10.38 -8.60
N GLU A 263 12.04 9.58 -8.55
CA GLU A 263 10.69 10.10 -8.67
C GLU A 263 10.33 10.93 -7.43
N VAL A 264 9.58 12.01 -7.64
CA VAL A 264 9.30 13.02 -6.62
C VAL A 264 7.81 13.08 -6.34
N THR A 265 7.45 12.81 -5.09
CA THR A 265 6.06 12.76 -4.65
C THR A 265 5.89 13.43 -3.28
N GLY A 266 4.70 13.35 -2.72
CA GLY A 266 4.40 13.86 -1.39
C GLY A 266 3.56 12.89 -0.58
N ILE A 267 3.47 13.15 0.72
CA ILE A 267 2.55 12.44 1.62
C ILE A 267 1.12 12.86 1.24
N HIS A 268 0.29 11.93 0.78
CA HIS A 268 -1.10 12.22 0.43
C HIS A 268 -1.94 12.33 1.70
N PRO A 269 -2.50 13.49 2.05
CA PRO A 269 -3.13 13.67 3.37
C PRO A 269 -4.53 13.02 3.47
N GLY A 270 -5.19 12.77 2.33
CA GLY A 270 -6.50 12.12 2.25
C GLY A 270 -6.36 10.63 2.01
N GLY A 271 -7.46 9.90 2.14
CA GLY A 271 -7.57 8.52 1.69
C GLY A 271 -8.05 8.41 0.24
N ALA A 272 -8.41 7.19 -0.14
CA ALA A 272 -9.11 6.94 -1.39
C ALA A 272 -10.36 7.81 -1.56
N THR A 273 -10.64 8.26 -2.78
CA THR A 273 -11.74 9.18 -3.06
C THR A 273 -12.35 8.96 -4.44
N LEU A 274 -13.66 9.15 -4.58
CA LEU A 274 -14.33 9.19 -5.87
C LEU A 274 -13.88 10.43 -6.68
N ARG A 275 -13.91 10.32 -8.01
CA ARG A 275 -13.54 11.39 -8.95
C ARG A 275 -14.66 11.75 -9.91
#